data_AF-A0A4P5W981-F1
#
_entry.id   AF-A0A4P5W981-F1
#
_cell.length_a   1.000
_cell.length_b   1.000
_cell.length_c   1.000
_cell.angle_alpha   90.00
_cell.angle_beta   90.00
_cell.angle_gamma   90.00
#
_symmetry.space_group_name_H-M   'P 1'
#
loop_
_entity.id
_entity.type
_entity.pdbx_description
1 polymer ?
#
loop_
_entity_poly.entity_id
_entity_poly.type
_entity_poly.pdbx_seq_one_letter_code
_entity_poly.pdbx_strand_id
1 'polypeptide(L)'
;MLAPERASRLEAVAGWSWDPFGAAWEDGFERLSLYLDREGRPPVGSFRTHDGYRLGSWVTVQRHKRSTIRPERASRLEALAGWSWEVPDDRWECGFEQLRRHVAAGGDARPPARFVTDTGFQLEKWVKRQRAGRVSMSAERASRLESLPGWVWSANDASWEEGFAALQSFAEQYGHASPNHREVVGGIPLGRWVIWQRTQRAQLCAERSGRLEALSGWRWNSWDTAWERGFTELNSQVLSGGTAALPALFTTDAGFRLGGWVREQRSRRNALGPDRIARLEALPGWTWYAGRQSEKPRKE
;
A
#
# COMPACT_ATOMS: atom_id res chain seq x y z
N MET A 1 21.75 19.26 63.11
CA MET A 1 20.49 18.67 63.60
C MET A 1 19.42 19.75 63.62
N LEU A 2 18.28 19.53 62.99
CA LEU A 2 17.11 20.40 63.12
C LEU A 2 16.56 20.28 64.55
N ALA A 3 16.09 21.39 65.12
CA ALA A 3 15.42 21.35 66.43
C ALA A 3 14.16 20.47 66.35
N PRO A 4 13.82 19.67 67.38
CA PRO A 4 12.71 18.72 67.35
C PRO A 4 11.37 19.35 66.93
N GLU A 5 11.08 20.55 67.43
CA GLU A 5 9.87 21.31 67.08
C GLU A 5 9.79 21.69 65.59
N ARG A 6 10.94 21.90 64.94
CA ARG A 6 11.00 22.20 63.50
C ARG A 6 10.80 20.95 62.66
N ALA A 7 11.27 19.80 63.12
CA ALA A 7 11.04 18.51 62.45
C ALA A 7 9.55 18.13 62.49
N SER A 8 8.91 18.22 63.66
CA SER A 8 7.48 17.89 63.81
C SER A 8 6.55 18.79 62.98
N ARG A 9 6.89 20.07 62.82
CA ARG A 9 6.11 20.98 61.96
C ARG A 9 6.20 20.63 60.48
N LEU A 10 7.34 20.11 60.03
CA LEU A 10 7.52 19.67 58.66
C LEU A 10 6.79 18.34 58.41
N GLU A 11 6.86 17.41 59.35
CA GLU A 11 6.14 16.13 59.31
C GLU A 11 4.61 16.28 59.30
N ALA A 12 4.08 17.35 59.87
CA ALA A 12 2.65 17.67 59.85
C ALA A 12 2.13 18.17 58.48
N VAL A 13 3.01 18.48 57.53
CA VAL A 13 2.61 18.91 56.17
C VAL A 13 2.21 17.68 55.35
N ALA A 14 0.97 17.66 54.86
CA ALA A 14 0.48 16.56 54.02
C ALA A 14 1.35 16.38 52.76
N GLY A 15 1.87 15.17 52.56
CA GLY A 15 2.78 14.85 51.45
C GLY A 15 4.26 15.20 51.70
N TRP A 16 4.62 15.63 52.92
CA TRP A 16 6.00 15.86 53.30
C TRP A 16 6.77 14.54 53.42
N SER A 17 7.97 14.51 52.82
CA SER A 17 8.91 13.40 52.95
C SER A 17 10.31 13.95 53.18
N TRP A 18 11.04 13.36 54.13
CA TRP A 18 12.47 13.62 54.34
C TRP A 18 13.34 13.05 53.20
N ASP A 19 12.80 12.12 52.39
CA ASP A 19 13.38 11.65 51.14
C ASP A 19 12.33 11.67 50.01
N PRO A 20 12.09 12.84 49.37
CA PRO A 20 11.12 12.97 48.28
C PRO A 20 11.46 12.07 47.08
N PHE A 21 12.75 11.82 46.83
CA PHE A 21 13.21 10.95 45.75
C PHE A 21 13.04 9.46 46.10
N GLY A 22 13.10 9.12 47.37
CA GLY A 22 12.67 7.85 47.96
C GLY A 22 11.20 7.59 47.70
N ALA A 23 10.34 8.47 48.21
CA ALA A 23 8.89 8.36 48.10
C ALA A 23 8.39 8.28 46.65
N ALA A 24 8.94 9.08 45.74
CA ALA A 24 8.58 9.05 44.33
C ALA A 24 8.99 7.74 43.62
N TRP A 25 10.04 7.08 44.10
CA TRP A 25 10.45 5.77 43.59
C TRP A 25 9.52 4.66 44.10
N GLU A 26 9.13 4.70 45.38
CA GLU A 26 8.18 3.75 45.96
C GLU A 26 6.81 3.81 45.25
N ASP A 27 6.28 5.02 45.01
CA ASP A 27 5.02 5.20 44.25
C ASP A 27 5.12 4.61 42.84
N GLY A 28 6.25 4.81 42.14
CA GLY A 28 6.49 4.19 40.84
C GLY A 28 6.60 2.66 40.89
N PHE A 29 7.23 2.12 41.94
CA PHE A 29 7.38 0.69 42.17
C PHE A 29 6.04 0.00 42.45
N GLU A 30 5.21 0.58 43.33
CA GLU A 30 3.89 0.05 43.66
C GLU A 30 2.98 0.01 42.42
N ARG A 31 3.00 1.09 41.62
CA ARG A 31 2.26 1.16 40.35
C ARG A 31 2.72 0.10 39.35
N LEU A 32 4.03 -0.16 39.27
CA LEU A 32 4.57 -1.21 38.42
C LEU A 32 4.14 -2.59 38.91
N SER A 33 4.18 -2.86 40.21
CA SER A 33 3.73 -4.12 40.80
C SER A 33 2.27 -4.40 40.46
N LEU A 34 1.38 -3.45 40.72
CA LEU A 34 -0.05 -3.56 40.39
C LEU A 34 -0.30 -3.78 38.89
N TYR A 35 0.50 -3.13 38.05
CA TYR A 35 0.41 -3.32 36.60
C TYR A 35 0.86 -4.73 36.19
N LEU A 36 1.96 -5.23 36.75
CA LEU A 36 2.49 -6.55 36.45
C LEU A 36 1.57 -7.67 36.93
N ASP A 37 0.95 -7.52 38.10
CA ASP A 37 -0.03 -8.49 38.60
C ASP A 37 -1.22 -8.66 37.65
N ARG A 38 -1.61 -7.57 36.96
CA ARG A 38 -2.74 -7.58 36.01
C ARG A 38 -2.34 -8.04 34.61
N GLU A 39 -1.21 -7.57 34.11
CA GLU A 39 -0.84 -7.70 32.69
C GLU A 39 0.24 -8.76 32.44
N GLY A 40 0.93 -9.23 33.49
CA GLY A 40 2.02 -10.20 33.42
C GLY A 40 3.30 -9.71 32.72
N ARG A 41 3.34 -8.45 32.26
CA ARG A 41 4.46 -7.86 31.52
C ARG A 41 4.60 -6.36 31.80
N PRO A 42 5.80 -5.76 31.72
CA PRO A 42 5.99 -4.36 32.08
C PRO A 42 5.28 -3.40 31.11
N PRO A 43 4.87 -2.20 31.56
CA PRO A 43 4.25 -1.20 30.70
C PRO A 43 5.29 -0.60 29.76
N VAL A 44 4.86 -0.33 28.52
CA VAL A 44 5.76 0.05 27.41
C VAL A 44 5.53 1.49 26.95
N GLY A 45 6.59 2.17 26.52
CA GLY A 45 6.51 3.50 25.90
C GLY A 45 5.91 4.59 26.80
N SER A 46 4.94 5.35 26.28
CA SER A 46 4.29 6.47 26.98
C SER A 46 3.05 6.06 27.77
N PHE A 47 2.96 4.79 28.21
CA PHE A 47 1.82 4.32 29.00
C PHE A 47 1.58 5.20 30.23
N ARG A 48 0.31 5.52 30.45
CA ARG A 48 -0.18 6.30 31.58
C ARG A 48 -1.21 5.50 32.35
N THR A 49 -1.12 5.55 33.67
CA THR A 49 -2.18 5.09 34.56
C THR A 49 -3.41 6.00 34.44
N HIS A 50 -4.54 5.57 34.99
CA HIS A 50 -5.82 6.29 34.94
C HIS A 50 -5.74 7.70 35.57
N ASP A 51 -4.90 7.88 36.58
CA ASP A 51 -4.60 9.16 37.25
C ASP A 51 -3.49 9.97 36.55
N GLY A 52 -3.03 9.52 35.37
CA GLY A 52 -2.13 10.26 34.50
C GLY A 52 -0.64 10.04 34.75
N TYR A 53 -0.24 9.20 35.72
CA TYR A 53 1.16 8.87 36.01
C TYR A 53 1.83 8.18 34.82
N ARG A 54 3.01 8.66 34.41
CA ARG A 54 3.74 8.17 33.23
C ARG A 54 4.55 6.90 33.54
N LEU A 55 3.86 5.82 33.88
CA LEU A 55 4.50 4.59 34.35
C LEU A 55 5.45 3.98 33.31
N GLY A 56 5.12 4.02 32.01
CA GLY A 56 6.03 3.54 30.96
C GLY A 56 7.35 4.34 30.87
N SER A 57 7.28 5.65 31.13
CA SER A 57 8.49 6.48 31.21
C SER A 57 9.32 6.17 32.45
N TRP A 58 8.66 5.93 33.60
CA TRP A 58 9.35 5.55 34.83
C TRP A 58 10.10 4.22 34.69
N VAL A 59 9.48 3.19 34.09
CA VAL A 59 10.11 1.89 33.80
C VAL A 59 11.33 2.06 32.88
N THR A 60 11.20 2.89 31.84
CA THR A 60 12.31 3.20 30.92
C THR A 60 13.50 3.80 31.66
N VAL A 61 13.25 4.71 32.60
CA VAL A 61 14.29 5.31 33.44
C VAL A 61 14.97 4.27 34.33
N GLN A 62 14.22 3.34 34.94
CA GLN A 62 14.82 2.29 35.78
C GLN A 62 15.75 1.38 34.96
N ARG A 63 15.31 0.96 33.76
CA ARG A 63 16.12 0.12 32.86
C ARG A 63 17.41 0.82 32.41
N HIS A 64 17.35 2.11 32.06
CA HIS A 64 18.57 2.88 31.71
C HIS A 64 19.53 3.04 32.88
N LYS A 65 19.01 3.10 34.11
CA LYS A 65 19.81 3.20 35.33
C LYS A 65 20.31 1.85 35.83
N ARG A 66 20.19 0.75 35.08
CA ARG A 66 20.60 -0.61 35.53
C ARG A 66 22.00 -0.64 36.17
N SER A 67 22.97 0.10 35.63
CA SER A 67 24.35 0.14 36.14
C SER A 67 24.58 1.14 37.28
N THR A 68 23.59 1.99 37.62
CA THR A 68 23.73 3.11 38.57
C THR A 68 22.63 3.14 39.65
N ILE A 69 21.62 2.27 39.56
CA ILE A 69 20.56 2.13 40.55
C ILE A 69 21.12 1.49 41.83
N ARG A 70 20.56 1.87 42.98
CA ARG A 70 20.94 1.26 44.27
C ARG A 70 20.67 -0.26 44.24
N PRO A 71 21.58 -1.10 44.77
CA PRO A 71 21.42 -2.56 44.74
C PRO A 71 20.08 -3.04 45.29
N GLU A 72 19.59 -2.44 46.37
CA GLU A 72 18.34 -2.83 47.02
C GLU A 72 17.14 -2.60 46.10
N ARG A 73 17.17 -1.52 45.29
CA ARG A 73 16.12 -1.21 44.31
C ARG A 73 16.19 -2.13 43.10
N ALA A 74 17.39 -2.53 42.66
CA ALA A 74 17.56 -3.52 41.61
C ALA A 74 16.96 -4.86 42.03
N SER A 75 17.31 -5.36 43.21
CA SER A 75 16.79 -6.63 43.73
C SER A 75 15.26 -6.62 43.88
N ARG A 76 14.67 -5.49 44.30
CA ARG A 76 13.21 -5.35 44.39
C ARG A 76 12.53 -5.42 43.03
N LEU A 77 13.11 -4.79 41.99
CA LEU A 77 12.58 -4.88 40.64
C LEU A 77 12.71 -6.30 40.07
N GLU A 78 13.86 -6.95 40.29
CA GLU A 78 14.12 -8.34 39.89
C GLU A 78 13.19 -9.36 40.55
N ALA A 79 12.69 -9.05 41.75
CA ALA A 79 11.73 -9.90 42.45
C ALA A 79 10.29 -9.82 41.87
N LEU A 80 9.99 -8.82 41.03
CA LEU A 80 8.67 -8.71 40.41
C LEU A 80 8.51 -9.74 39.28
N ALA A 81 7.48 -10.58 39.37
CA ALA A 81 7.14 -11.52 38.30
C ALA A 81 6.84 -10.75 37.00
N GLY A 82 7.53 -11.11 35.92
CA GLY A 82 7.41 -10.43 34.62
C GLY A 82 8.32 -9.21 34.45
N TRP A 83 9.12 -8.81 35.45
CA TRP A 83 10.16 -7.81 35.25
C TRP A 83 11.30 -8.32 34.37
N SER A 84 11.80 -7.45 33.50
CA SER A 84 13.01 -7.70 32.70
C SER A 84 13.80 -6.41 32.53
N TRP A 85 15.12 -6.51 32.73
CA TRP A 85 16.08 -5.44 32.48
C TRP A 85 16.30 -5.20 30.99
N GLU A 86 16.37 -6.29 30.23
CA GLU A 86 16.31 -6.21 28.78
C GLU A 86 14.89 -5.80 28.41
N VAL A 87 14.77 -4.79 27.57
CA VAL A 87 13.54 -4.54 26.85
C VAL A 87 13.47 -5.74 25.87
N PRO A 88 12.54 -6.72 25.98
CA PRO A 88 12.08 -7.33 24.73
C PRO A 88 11.73 -6.13 23.86
N ASP A 89 12.10 -6.06 22.58
CA ASP A 89 11.87 -4.86 21.78
C ASP A 89 10.35 -4.58 21.69
N ASP A 90 9.84 -3.97 22.76
CA ASP A 90 8.49 -4.15 23.30
C ASP A 90 7.52 -3.40 22.40
N ARG A 91 8.07 -2.38 21.74
CA ARG A 91 7.42 -1.61 20.69
C ARG A 91 7.32 -2.38 19.38
N TRP A 92 8.28 -3.26 19.09
CA TRP A 92 8.17 -4.18 17.95
C TRP A 92 7.12 -5.24 18.24
N GLU A 93 7.20 -5.92 19.39
CA GLU A 93 6.20 -6.93 19.78
C GLU A 93 4.79 -6.35 19.89
N CYS A 94 4.63 -5.18 20.51
CA CYS A 94 3.36 -4.47 20.56
C CYS A 94 2.88 -4.11 19.15
N GLY A 95 3.73 -3.54 18.30
CA GLY A 95 3.33 -3.21 16.93
C GLY A 95 2.96 -4.43 16.08
N PHE A 96 3.68 -5.54 16.27
CA PHE A 96 3.39 -6.82 15.63
C PHE A 96 2.03 -7.37 16.07
N GLU A 97 1.76 -7.39 17.38
CA GLU A 97 0.48 -7.86 17.90
C GLU A 97 -0.69 -6.98 17.44
N GLN A 98 -0.50 -5.66 17.37
CA GLN A 98 -1.50 -4.73 16.84
C GLN A 98 -1.78 -4.99 15.36
N LEU A 99 -0.75 -5.24 14.56
CA LEU A 99 -0.91 -5.61 13.15
C LEU A 99 -1.62 -6.96 13.00
N ARG A 100 -1.21 -7.97 13.79
CA ARG A 100 -1.81 -9.30 13.79
C ARG A 100 -3.29 -9.24 14.11
N ARG A 101 -3.69 -8.46 15.13
CA ARG A 101 -5.10 -8.24 15.48
C ARG A 101 -5.86 -7.52 14.38
N HIS A 102 -5.27 -6.48 13.78
CA HIS A 102 -5.89 -5.77 12.67
C HIS A 102 -6.18 -6.71 11.49
N VAL A 103 -5.21 -7.54 11.11
CA VAL A 103 -5.36 -8.53 10.03
C VAL A 103 -6.39 -9.61 10.40
N ALA A 104 -6.35 -10.12 11.63
CA ALA A 104 -7.30 -11.12 12.12
C ALA A 104 -8.75 -10.60 12.15
N ALA A 105 -8.94 -9.29 12.37
CA ALA A 105 -10.25 -8.63 12.33
C ALA A 105 -10.75 -8.34 10.89
N GLY A 106 -10.05 -8.82 9.85
CA GLY A 106 -10.38 -8.61 8.45
C GLY A 106 -9.73 -7.36 7.82
N GLY A 107 -8.82 -6.71 8.54
CA GLY A 107 -8.00 -5.62 8.00
C GLY A 107 -6.87 -6.12 7.09
N ASP A 108 -6.25 -5.20 6.35
CA ASP A 108 -5.09 -5.48 5.50
C ASP A 108 -3.78 -5.26 6.28
N ALA A 109 -2.76 -6.08 6.01
CA ALA A 109 -1.37 -5.83 6.40
C ALA A 109 -0.77 -4.55 5.77
N ARG A 110 -1.56 -3.81 4.98
CA ARG A 110 -1.36 -2.44 4.51
C ARG A 110 -2.39 -1.49 5.13
N PRO A 111 -2.23 -1.08 6.41
CA PRO A 111 -3.16 -0.16 7.03
C PRO A 111 -3.27 1.17 6.26
N PRO A 112 -4.45 1.82 6.22
CA PRO A 112 -4.64 3.11 5.55
C PRO A 112 -3.68 4.19 6.06
N ALA A 113 -3.44 5.22 5.24
CA ALA A 113 -2.57 6.33 5.61
C ALA A 113 -3.03 6.98 6.93
N ARG A 114 -2.09 7.17 7.87
CA ARG A 114 -2.35 7.70 9.22
C ARG A 114 -3.29 6.85 10.08
N PHE A 115 -3.47 5.56 9.76
CA PHE A 115 -4.28 4.66 10.57
C PHE A 115 -3.71 4.51 11.98
N VAL A 116 -4.61 4.64 12.95
CA VAL A 116 -4.35 4.53 14.39
C VAL A 116 -5.31 3.50 14.95
N THR A 117 -4.82 2.56 15.76
CA THR A 117 -5.66 1.56 16.41
C THR A 117 -6.57 2.20 17.46
N ASP A 118 -7.58 1.45 17.92
CA ASP A 118 -8.41 1.76 19.09
C ASP A 118 -7.57 2.09 20.35
N THR A 119 -6.41 1.46 20.51
CA THR A 119 -5.46 1.75 21.60
C THR A 119 -4.57 2.98 21.35
N GLY A 120 -4.80 3.76 20.29
CA GLY A 120 -4.00 4.93 19.94
C GLY A 120 -2.65 4.62 19.29
N PHE A 121 -2.40 3.38 18.85
CA PHE A 121 -1.13 3.00 18.24
C PHE A 121 -1.07 3.40 16.77
N GLN A 122 -0.04 4.16 16.36
CA GLN A 122 0.18 4.60 14.98
C GLN A 122 0.66 3.44 14.08
N LEU A 123 -0.25 2.52 13.75
CA LEU A 123 0.07 1.25 13.09
C LEU A 123 0.67 1.44 11.70
N GLU A 124 0.12 2.35 10.89
CA GLU A 124 0.65 2.59 9.53
C GLU A 124 2.11 3.06 9.55
N LYS A 125 2.44 3.97 10.47
CA LYS A 125 3.80 4.48 10.64
C LYS A 125 4.76 3.39 11.10
N TRP A 126 4.29 2.48 11.97
CA TRP A 126 5.07 1.34 12.41
C TRP A 126 5.35 0.36 11.27
N VAL A 127 4.34 0.01 10.47
CA VAL A 127 4.47 -0.87 9.28
C VAL A 127 5.47 -0.28 8.28
N LYS A 128 5.37 1.02 7.98
CA LYS A 128 6.34 1.71 7.10
C LYS A 128 7.77 1.58 7.60
N ARG A 129 7.99 1.71 8.91
CA ARG A 129 9.33 1.56 9.50
C ARG A 129 9.84 0.12 9.35
N GLN A 130 8.99 -0.89 9.53
CA GLN A 130 9.39 -2.29 9.34
C GLN A 130 9.81 -2.56 7.90
N ARG A 131 9.06 -2.06 6.92
CA ARG A 131 9.40 -2.20 5.49
C ARG A 131 10.73 -1.51 5.14
N ALA A 132 10.93 -0.28 5.62
CA ALA A 132 12.17 0.47 5.39
C ALA A 132 13.38 -0.18 6.09
N GLY A 133 13.16 -0.83 7.24
CA GLY A 133 14.19 -1.49 8.04
C GLY A 133 14.46 -2.95 7.66
N ARG A 134 13.93 -3.46 6.53
CA ARG A 134 14.06 -4.88 6.14
C ARG A 134 15.51 -5.38 6.16
N VAL A 135 16.44 -4.60 5.60
CA VAL A 135 17.86 -5.00 5.44
C VAL A 135 18.56 -5.18 6.79
N SER A 136 18.18 -4.42 7.81
CA SER A 136 18.76 -4.48 9.15
C SER A 136 17.91 -5.26 10.15
N MET A 137 16.84 -5.91 9.69
CA MET A 137 15.92 -6.68 10.54
C MET A 137 16.46 -8.08 10.81
N SER A 138 16.21 -8.61 12.01
CA SER A 138 16.51 -10.01 12.31
C SER A 138 15.64 -10.96 11.48
N ALA A 139 16.18 -12.14 11.14
CA ALA A 139 15.47 -13.16 10.38
C ALA A 139 14.16 -13.60 11.06
N GLU A 140 14.15 -13.68 12.39
CA GLU A 140 12.96 -14.03 13.16
C GLU A 140 11.82 -13.02 12.99
N ARG A 141 12.12 -11.72 13.06
CA ARG A 141 11.12 -10.65 12.87
C ARG A 141 10.61 -10.61 11.43
N ALA A 142 11.50 -10.82 10.47
CA ALA A 142 11.11 -10.91 9.07
C ALA A 142 10.14 -12.07 8.84
N SER A 143 10.48 -13.26 9.33
CA SER A 143 9.63 -14.46 9.22
C SER A 143 8.26 -14.27 9.89
N ARG A 144 8.21 -13.63 11.06
CA ARG A 144 6.94 -13.35 11.74
C ARG A 144 6.07 -12.37 10.97
N LEU A 145 6.65 -11.35 10.33
CA LEU A 145 5.89 -10.42 9.50
C LEU A 145 5.41 -11.10 8.21
N GLU A 146 6.25 -11.91 7.58
CA GLU A 146 5.93 -12.68 6.37
C GLU A 146 4.82 -13.71 6.59
N SER A 147 4.62 -14.19 7.83
CA SER A 147 3.53 -15.11 8.14
C SER A 147 2.15 -14.44 8.25
N LEU A 148 2.08 -13.11 8.25
CA LEU A 148 0.81 -12.39 8.25
C LEU A 148 0.18 -12.37 6.85
N PRO A 149 -1.10 -12.77 6.71
CA PRO A 149 -1.81 -12.67 5.43
C PRO A 149 -1.75 -11.26 4.83
N GLY A 150 -1.39 -11.16 3.56
CA GLY A 150 -1.28 -9.89 2.83
C GLY A 150 0.00 -9.09 3.12
N TRP A 151 0.91 -9.56 3.98
CA TRP A 151 2.17 -8.87 4.22
C TRP A 151 3.05 -8.87 2.98
N VAL A 152 3.53 -7.69 2.61
CA VAL A 152 4.50 -7.49 1.54
C VAL A 152 5.56 -6.51 2.00
N TRP A 153 6.82 -6.77 1.63
CA TRP A 153 7.95 -5.92 2.00
C TRP A 153 7.96 -4.59 1.23
N SER A 154 7.62 -4.65 -0.05
CA SER A 154 7.47 -3.47 -0.88
C SER A 154 6.02 -3.38 -1.33
N ALA A 155 5.23 -2.56 -0.62
CA ALA A 155 3.85 -2.30 -1.02
C ALA A 155 3.77 -1.67 -2.41
N ASN A 156 4.78 -0.89 -2.80
CA ASN A 156 4.87 -0.35 -4.15
C ASN A 156 5.06 -1.46 -5.18
N ASP A 157 5.89 -2.47 -4.88
CA ASP A 157 6.10 -3.58 -5.80
C ASP A 157 4.85 -4.42 -5.89
N ALA A 158 4.22 -4.74 -4.76
CA ALA A 158 2.99 -5.52 -4.78
C ALA A 158 1.83 -4.79 -5.47
N SER A 159 1.64 -3.49 -5.23
CA SER A 159 0.66 -2.68 -5.98
C SER A 159 1.00 -2.59 -7.47
N TRP A 160 2.29 -2.60 -7.83
CA TRP A 160 2.69 -2.64 -9.23
C TRP A 160 2.39 -4.00 -9.85
N GLU A 161 2.66 -5.11 -9.15
CA GLU A 161 2.32 -6.47 -9.59
C GLU A 161 0.81 -6.66 -9.76
N GLU A 162 0.01 -6.18 -8.80
CA GLU A 162 -1.45 -6.19 -8.86
C GLU A 162 -1.95 -5.41 -10.10
N GLY A 163 -1.43 -4.20 -10.33
CA GLY A 163 -1.79 -3.39 -11.50
C GLY A 163 -1.33 -4.00 -12.83
N PHE A 164 -0.15 -4.63 -12.84
CA PHE A 164 0.38 -5.34 -14.01
C PHE A 164 -0.48 -6.55 -14.35
N ALA A 165 -0.83 -7.38 -13.35
CA ALA A 165 -1.69 -8.55 -13.54
C ALA A 165 -3.08 -8.14 -14.05
N ALA A 166 -3.66 -7.07 -13.49
CA ALA A 166 -4.93 -6.54 -13.99
C ALA A 166 -4.84 -6.03 -15.44
N LEU A 167 -3.73 -5.39 -15.82
CA LEU A 167 -3.50 -4.98 -17.20
C LEU A 167 -3.29 -6.18 -18.13
N GLN A 168 -2.59 -7.20 -17.67
CA GLN A 168 -2.35 -8.43 -18.43
C GLN A 168 -3.68 -9.12 -18.74
N SER A 169 -4.52 -9.37 -17.72
CA SER A 169 -5.85 -9.95 -17.93
C SER A 169 -6.72 -9.08 -18.83
N PHE A 170 -6.65 -7.75 -18.70
CA PHE A 170 -7.34 -6.84 -19.61
C PHE A 170 -6.84 -6.99 -21.06
N ALA A 171 -5.53 -7.03 -21.27
CA ALA A 171 -4.95 -7.17 -22.60
C ALA A 171 -5.26 -8.54 -23.24
N GLU A 172 -5.30 -9.61 -22.44
CA GLU A 172 -5.71 -10.95 -22.88
C GLU A 172 -7.21 -10.98 -23.27
N GLN A 173 -8.06 -10.32 -22.49
CA GLN A 173 -9.50 -10.28 -22.75
C GLN A 173 -9.88 -9.41 -23.95
N TYR A 174 -9.26 -8.22 -24.09
CA TYR A 174 -9.65 -7.23 -25.08
C TYR A 174 -8.69 -7.11 -26.27
N GLY A 175 -7.55 -7.82 -26.24
CA GLY A 175 -6.53 -7.81 -27.29
C GLY A 175 -5.69 -6.52 -27.36
N HIS A 176 -5.88 -5.59 -26.42
CA HIS A 176 -5.12 -4.33 -26.36
C HIS A 176 -4.91 -3.85 -24.92
N ALA A 177 -3.81 -3.13 -24.66
CA ALA A 177 -3.50 -2.54 -23.35
C ALA A 177 -3.96 -1.06 -23.24
N SER A 178 -5.22 -0.81 -23.60
CA SER A 178 -5.83 0.54 -23.69
C SER A 178 -7.14 0.66 -22.90
N PRO A 179 -7.10 0.44 -21.57
CA PRO A 179 -8.28 0.62 -20.73
C PRO A 179 -8.76 2.07 -20.77
N ASN A 180 -10.07 2.26 -20.60
CA ASN A 180 -10.64 3.60 -20.42
C ASN A 180 -10.02 4.25 -19.16
N HIS A 181 -9.85 5.57 -19.14
CA HIS A 181 -9.33 6.29 -17.96
C HIS A 181 -10.13 6.06 -16.66
N ARG A 182 -11.40 5.62 -16.75
CA ARG A 182 -12.26 5.25 -15.60
C ARG A 182 -12.36 3.74 -15.36
N GLU A 183 -11.66 2.93 -16.14
CA GLU A 183 -11.71 1.48 -16.03
C GLU A 183 -11.21 1.02 -14.65
N VAL A 184 -11.98 0.13 -14.01
CA VAL A 184 -11.63 -0.47 -12.72
C VAL A 184 -11.70 -1.98 -12.86
N VAL A 185 -10.59 -2.66 -12.61
CA VAL A 185 -10.49 -4.13 -12.67
C VAL A 185 -10.02 -4.62 -11.30
N GLY A 186 -10.80 -5.48 -10.64
CA GLY A 186 -10.46 -6.00 -9.32
C GLY A 186 -10.27 -4.91 -8.24
N GLY A 187 -11.00 -3.80 -8.33
CA GLY A 187 -10.84 -2.64 -7.44
C GLY A 187 -9.65 -1.72 -7.77
N ILE A 188 -8.84 -2.08 -8.76
CA ILE A 188 -7.69 -1.28 -9.21
C ILE A 188 -8.19 -0.29 -10.27
N PRO A 189 -7.96 1.03 -10.12
CA PRO A 189 -8.28 2.02 -11.14
C PRO A 189 -7.31 1.92 -12.32
N LEU A 190 -7.44 0.85 -13.10
CA LEU A 190 -6.52 0.39 -14.12
C LEU A 190 -6.24 1.46 -15.19
N GLY A 191 -7.26 2.21 -15.60
CA GLY A 191 -7.10 3.33 -16.55
C GLY A 191 -6.10 4.38 -16.07
N ARG A 192 -6.21 4.77 -14.80
CA ARG A 192 -5.29 5.74 -14.18
C ARG A 192 -3.91 5.14 -13.98
N TRP A 193 -3.84 3.87 -13.56
CA TRP A 193 -2.58 3.16 -13.38
C TRP A 193 -1.77 3.10 -14.68
N VAL A 194 -2.41 2.77 -15.81
CA VAL A 194 -1.77 2.75 -17.14
C VAL A 194 -1.25 4.12 -17.56
N ILE A 195 -2.06 5.18 -17.36
CA ILE A 195 -1.63 6.57 -17.63
C ILE A 195 -0.38 6.88 -16.81
N TRP A 196 -0.40 6.55 -15.52
CA TRP A 196 0.76 6.76 -14.64
C TRP A 196 2.01 6.02 -15.15
N GLN A 197 1.91 4.74 -15.50
CA GLN A 197 3.06 3.98 -16.04
C GLN A 197 3.66 4.65 -17.29
N ARG A 198 2.81 5.14 -18.21
CA ARG A 198 3.27 5.86 -19.41
C ARG A 198 3.99 7.17 -19.06
N THR A 199 3.48 7.92 -18.07
CA THR A 199 4.15 9.15 -17.62
C THR A 199 5.47 8.88 -16.91
N GLN A 200 5.59 7.73 -16.24
CA GLN A 200 6.78 7.35 -15.47
C GLN A 200 7.79 6.52 -16.29
N ARG A 201 7.67 6.47 -17.63
CA ARG A 201 8.53 5.64 -18.48
C ARG A 201 10.02 5.78 -18.18
N ALA A 202 10.49 7.02 -17.97
CA ALA A 202 11.90 7.29 -17.70
C ALA A 202 12.36 6.87 -16.28
N GLN A 203 11.41 6.65 -15.37
CA GLN A 203 11.64 6.28 -13.97
C GLN A 203 11.41 4.78 -13.72
N LEU A 204 10.87 4.03 -14.69
CA LEU A 204 10.68 2.59 -14.59
C LEU A 204 12.01 1.85 -14.75
N CYS A 205 12.25 0.86 -13.89
CA CYS A 205 13.37 -0.05 -14.07
C CYS A 205 13.20 -0.88 -15.35
N ALA A 206 14.32 -1.38 -15.89
CA ALA A 206 14.34 -2.14 -17.14
C ALA A 206 13.39 -3.35 -17.11
N GLU A 207 13.31 -4.04 -15.98
CA GLU A 207 12.41 -5.19 -15.81
C GLU A 207 10.93 -4.81 -16.00
N ARG A 208 10.46 -3.75 -15.32
CA ARG A 208 9.06 -3.29 -15.41
C ARG A 208 8.72 -2.78 -16.79
N SER A 209 9.63 -2.02 -17.40
CA SER A 209 9.46 -1.54 -18.77
C SER A 209 9.36 -2.69 -19.75
N GLY A 210 10.26 -3.68 -19.66
CA GLY A 210 10.24 -4.87 -20.53
C GLY A 210 8.97 -5.71 -20.36
N ARG A 211 8.48 -5.87 -19.13
CA ARG A 211 7.21 -6.57 -18.87
C ARG A 211 6.01 -5.87 -19.49
N LEU A 212 5.94 -4.54 -19.39
CA LEU A 212 4.87 -3.76 -20.04
C LEU A 212 4.97 -3.85 -21.56
N GLU A 213 6.18 -3.76 -22.12
CA GLU A 213 6.44 -3.89 -23.57
C GLU A 213 6.08 -5.26 -24.13
N ALA A 214 6.13 -6.32 -23.30
CA ALA A 214 5.72 -7.67 -23.69
C ALA A 214 4.19 -7.84 -23.77
N LEU A 215 3.38 -6.91 -23.25
CA LEU A 215 1.92 -7.02 -23.31
C LEU A 215 1.38 -6.70 -24.71
N SER A 216 0.44 -7.53 -25.17
CA SER A 216 -0.24 -7.35 -26.46
C SER A 216 -0.91 -5.98 -26.55
N GLY A 217 -0.57 -5.22 -27.60
CA GLY A 217 -1.10 -3.88 -27.84
C GLY A 217 -0.57 -2.79 -26.89
N TRP A 218 0.41 -3.07 -26.04
CA TRP A 218 1.08 -2.02 -25.27
C TRP A 218 1.91 -1.11 -26.18
N ARG A 219 1.73 0.19 -25.99
CA ARG A 219 2.56 1.25 -26.56
C ARG A 219 2.78 2.32 -25.50
N TRP A 220 3.97 2.91 -25.49
CA TRP A 220 4.30 4.03 -24.62
C TRP A 220 3.53 5.30 -25.01
N ASN A 221 3.35 5.51 -26.31
CA ASN A 221 2.52 6.58 -26.82
C ASN A 221 1.03 6.19 -26.74
N SER A 222 0.26 6.97 -26.00
CA SER A 222 -1.18 6.73 -25.81
C SER A 222 -1.98 6.79 -27.11
N TRP A 223 -1.54 7.60 -28.09
CA TRP A 223 -2.14 7.65 -29.42
C TRP A 223 -1.98 6.32 -30.16
N ASP A 224 -0.82 5.69 -30.02
CA ASP A 224 -0.56 4.40 -30.64
C ASP A 224 -1.39 3.30 -29.98
N THR A 225 -1.52 3.31 -28.66
CA THR A 225 -2.40 2.37 -27.95
C THR A 225 -3.88 2.56 -28.29
N ALA A 226 -4.33 3.80 -28.47
CA ALA A 226 -5.69 4.10 -28.92
C ALA A 226 -5.94 3.57 -30.34
N TRP A 227 -4.94 3.65 -31.20
CA TRP A 227 -4.99 3.05 -32.54
C TRP A 227 -5.05 1.52 -32.47
N GLU A 228 -4.23 0.87 -31.63
CA GLU A 228 -4.26 -0.60 -31.43
C GLU A 228 -5.63 -1.08 -30.94
N ARG A 229 -6.28 -0.33 -30.03
CA ARG A 229 -7.66 -0.62 -29.60
C ARG A 229 -8.63 -0.57 -30.79
N GLY A 230 -8.64 0.52 -31.54
CA GLY A 230 -9.56 0.66 -32.67
C GLY A 230 -9.35 -0.40 -33.74
N PHE A 231 -8.09 -0.77 -33.99
CA PHE A 231 -7.76 -1.87 -34.89
C PHE A 231 -8.30 -3.21 -34.38
N THR A 232 -8.14 -3.50 -33.09
CA THR A 232 -8.61 -4.76 -32.48
C THR A 232 -10.13 -4.88 -32.53
N GLU A 233 -10.85 -3.79 -32.23
CA GLU A 233 -12.31 -3.72 -32.32
C GLU A 233 -12.78 -3.94 -33.77
N LEU A 234 -12.11 -3.33 -34.76
CA LEU A 234 -12.41 -3.56 -36.17
C LEU A 234 -12.12 -5.00 -36.59
N ASN A 235 -10.97 -5.55 -36.19
CA ASN A 235 -10.58 -6.91 -36.51
C ASN A 235 -11.58 -7.92 -35.94
N SER A 236 -11.99 -7.75 -34.67
CA SER A 236 -13.01 -8.58 -34.03
C SER A 236 -14.35 -8.49 -34.77
N GLN A 237 -14.79 -7.28 -35.14
CA GLN A 237 -16.03 -7.07 -35.89
C GLN A 237 -16.02 -7.77 -37.25
N VAL A 238 -14.91 -7.68 -37.98
CA VAL A 238 -14.75 -8.32 -39.31
C VAL A 238 -14.67 -9.84 -39.19
N LEU A 239 -13.91 -10.36 -38.23
CA LEU A 239 -13.76 -11.80 -38.02
C LEU A 239 -15.04 -12.47 -37.49
N SER A 240 -15.88 -11.74 -36.76
CA SER A 240 -17.18 -12.24 -36.26
C SER A 240 -18.28 -12.25 -37.33
N GLY A 241 -17.94 -12.11 -38.61
CA GLY A 241 -18.89 -12.09 -39.74
C GLY A 241 -19.47 -10.72 -40.05
N GLY A 242 -18.97 -9.66 -39.42
CA GLY A 242 -19.34 -8.27 -39.74
C GLY A 242 -18.56 -7.69 -40.92
N THR A 243 -18.89 -6.45 -41.28
CA THR A 243 -18.23 -5.72 -42.37
C THR A 243 -17.33 -4.61 -41.84
N ALA A 244 -16.24 -4.32 -42.56
CA ALA A 244 -15.45 -3.11 -42.34
C ALA A 244 -16.16 -1.83 -42.85
N ALA A 245 -17.29 -1.96 -43.55
CA ALA A 245 -18.14 -0.84 -43.98
C ALA A 245 -19.14 -0.43 -42.88
N LEU A 246 -18.62 0.06 -41.75
CA LEU A 246 -19.45 0.40 -40.59
C LEU A 246 -20.13 1.78 -40.73
N PRO A 247 -21.37 1.93 -40.24
CA PRO A 247 -22.01 3.24 -40.12
C PRO A 247 -21.19 4.21 -39.27
N ALA A 248 -21.20 5.48 -39.65
CA ALA A 248 -20.65 6.63 -38.94
C ALA A 248 -20.67 6.60 -37.40
N LEU A 249 -21.83 6.23 -36.85
CA LEU A 249 -22.18 6.30 -35.43
C LEU A 249 -22.11 4.93 -34.75
N PHE A 250 -21.66 3.90 -35.48
CA PHE A 250 -21.55 2.56 -34.95
C PHE A 250 -20.63 2.54 -33.74
N THR A 251 -21.14 1.96 -32.66
CA THR A 251 -20.46 1.82 -31.38
C THR A 251 -20.48 0.34 -31.02
N THR A 252 -19.34 -0.22 -30.63
CA THR A 252 -19.25 -1.63 -30.20
C THR A 252 -19.91 -1.84 -28.85
N ASP A 253 -20.17 -3.09 -28.49
CA ASP A 253 -20.71 -3.45 -27.17
C ASP A 253 -19.79 -2.97 -26.02
N ALA A 254 -18.49 -2.83 -26.29
CA ALA A 254 -17.50 -2.23 -25.39
C ALA A 254 -17.52 -0.69 -25.36
N GLY A 255 -18.53 -0.05 -25.97
CA GLY A 255 -18.71 1.40 -26.00
C GLY A 255 -17.73 2.15 -26.90
N PHE A 256 -16.97 1.46 -27.74
CA PHE A 256 -16.01 2.11 -28.64
C PHE A 256 -16.70 2.62 -29.90
N ARG A 257 -16.56 3.91 -30.22
CA ARG A 257 -17.15 4.55 -31.43
C ARG A 257 -16.41 4.15 -32.71
N LEU A 258 -16.48 2.86 -33.05
CA LEU A 258 -15.72 2.24 -34.12
C LEU A 258 -16.02 2.84 -35.51
N GLY A 259 -17.27 3.19 -35.79
CA GLY A 259 -17.67 3.82 -37.05
C GLY A 259 -16.96 5.16 -37.31
N GLY A 260 -16.83 5.97 -36.26
CA GLY A 260 -16.08 7.23 -36.31
C GLY A 260 -14.59 6.98 -36.52
N TRP A 261 -14.02 6.01 -35.81
CA TRP A 261 -12.61 5.63 -35.92
C TRP A 261 -12.26 5.14 -37.34
N VAL A 262 -13.09 4.27 -37.93
CA VAL A 262 -12.91 3.76 -39.32
C VAL A 262 -12.93 4.91 -40.33
N ARG A 263 -13.87 5.85 -40.18
CA ARG A 263 -13.92 7.04 -41.05
C ARG A 263 -12.64 7.86 -40.94
N GLU A 264 -12.15 8.07 -39.73
CA GLU A 264 -10.91 8.81 -39.48
C GLU A 264 -9.71 8.11 -40.13
N GLN A 265 -9.61 6.78 -40.02
CA GLN A 265 -8.53 6.04 -40.68
C GLN A 265 -8.57 6.24 -42.20
N ARG A 266 -9.77 6.18 -42.81
CA ARG A 266 -9.96 6.38 -44.25
C ARG A 266 -9.57 7.79 -44.71
N SER A 267 -9.98 8.83 -43.96
CA SER A 267 -9.66 10.22 -44.33
C SER A 267 -8.18 10.57 -44.14
N ARG A 268 -7.50 9.90 -43.20
CA ARG A 268 -6.09 10.11 -42.87
C ARG A 268 -5.13 9.11 -43.49
N ARG A 269 -5.55 8.36 -44.53
CA ARG A 269 -4.71 7.33 -45.20
C ARG A 269 -3.28 7.79 -45.45
N ASN A 270 -3.09 8.98 -46.03
CA ASN A 270 -1.76 9.50 -46.39
C ASN A 270 -0.92 9.96 -45.17
N ALA A 271 -1.53 10.09 -44.00
CA ALA A 271 -0.85 10.42 -42.74
C ALA A 271 -0.62 9.18 -41.85
N LEU A 272 -1.07 7.99 -42.27
CA LEU A 272 -0.81 6.74 -41.56
C LEU A 272 0.58 6.20 -41.94
N GLY A 273 1.29 5.66 -40.95
CA GLY A 273 2.53 4.91 -41.21
C GLY A 273 2.26 3.63 -42.01
N PRO A 274 3.27 3.12 -42.74
CA PRO A 274 3.12 1.96 -43.64
C PRO A 274 2.59 0.72 -42.92
N ASP A 275 3.02 0.46 -41.68
CA ASP A 275 2.56 -0.69 -40.89
C ASP A 275 1.06 -0.64 -40.60
N ARG A 276 0.51 0.55 -40.33
CA ARG A 276 -0.92 0.73 -40.07
C ARG A 276 -1.75 0.53 -41.32
N ILE A 277 -1.24 1.00 -42.46
CA ILE A 277 -1.86 0.80 -43.77
C ILE A 277 -1.91 -0.70 -44.08
N ALA A 278 -0.77 -1.39 -43.99
CA ALA A 278 -0.69 -2.83 -44.26
C ALA A 278 -1.62 -3.65 -43.37
N ARG A 279 -1.69 -3.34 -42.07
CA ARG A 279 -2.60 -4.01 -41.14
C ARG A 279 -4.07 -3.80 -41.49
N LEU A 280 -4.47 -2.59 -41.86
CA LEU A 280 -5.85 -2.30 -42.27
C LEU A 280 -6.19 -2.99 -43.60
N GLU A 281 -5.28 -2.97 -44.57
CA GLU A 281 -5.45 -3.65 -45.86
C GLU A 281 -5.51 -5.17 -45.77
N ALA A 282 -4.91 -5.75 -44.72
CA ALA A 282 -5.00 -7.18 -44.43
C ALA A 282 -6.38 -7.61 -43.90
N LEU A 283 -7.25 -6.67 -43.49
CA LEU A 283 -8.58 -7.01 -42.97
C LEU A 283 -9.54 -7.36 -44.12
N PRO A 284 -10.26 -8.49 -44.03
CA PRO A 284 -11.27 -8.86 -45.01
C PRO A 284 -12.32 -7.76 -45.21
N GLY A 285 -12.56 -7.37 -46.48
CA GLY A 285 -13.54 -6.34 -46.83
C GLY A 285 -13.15 -4.90 -46.48
N TRP A 286 -11.91 -4.65 -46.06
CA TRP A 286 -11.41 -3.29 -45.90
C TRP A 286 -11.27 -2.59 -47.26
N THR A 287 -11.89 -1.42 -47.39
CA THR A 287 -11.66 -0.51 -48.52
C THR A 287 -11.35 0.88 -48.01
N TRP A 288 -10.43 1.57 -48.70
CA TRP A 288 -10.11 2.98 -48.43
C TRP A 288 -11.21 3.93 -48.91
N TYR A 289 -11.95 3.52 -49.93
CA TYR A 289 -13.04 4.30 -50.54
C TYR A 289 -14.36 3.59 -50.29
N ALA A 290 -15.33 4.29 -49.69
CA ALA A 290 -16.71 3.82 -49.67
C ALA A 290 -17.26 3.93 -51.10
N GLY A 291 -17.60 2.80 -51.73
CA GLY A 291 -18.01 2.76 -53.13
C GLY A 291 -19.25 3.62 -53.41
N ARG A 292 -19.14 4.55 -54.37
CA ARG A 292 -20.19 4.72 -55.39
C ARG A 292 -19.81 3.80 -56.54
N GLN A 293 -20.36 2.60 -56.59
CA GLN A 293 -20.49 1.91 -57.86
C GLN A 293 -21.68 2.55 -58.59
N SER A 294 -21.40 3.41 -59.56
CA SER A 294 -22.36 3.73 -60.62
C SER A 294 -21.81 3.12 -61.90
N GLU A 295 -22.02 1.83 -62.09
CA GLU A 295 -22.04 1.27 -63.44
C GLU A 295 -23.27 1.84 -64.13
N LYS A 296 -23.07 2.80 -65.04
CA LYS A 296 -24.07 3.10 -66.05
C LYS A 296 -23.94 2.03 -67.14
N PRO A 297 -25.02 1.36 -67.55
CA PRO A 297 -24.94 0.47 -68.69
C PRO A 297 -24.66 1.31 -69.95
N ARG A 298 -23.64 0.91 -70.71
CA ARG A 298 -23.52 1.34 -72.12
C ARG A 298 -24.74 0.80 -72.82
N LYS A 299 -25.62 1.69 -73.29
CA LYS A 299 -26.61 1.35 -74.29
C LYS A 299 -25.87 1.03 -75.58
N GLU A 300 -26.26 -0.11 -76.16
CA GLU A 300 -25.89 -0.59 -77.50
C GLU A 300 -26.19 0.45 -78.58
#